data_AF-A0A8B8PW86-F1
#
_entry.id   AF-A0A8B8PW86-F1
#
_cell.length_a   1.000
_cell.length_b   1.000
_cell.length_c   1.000
_cell.angle_alpha   90.00
_cell.angle_beta   90.00
_cell.angle_gamma   90.00
#
_symmetry.space_group_name_H-M   'P 1'
#
loop_
_entity.id
_entity.type
_entity.pdbx_description
1 polymer ?
#
loop_
_entity_poly.entity_id
_entity_poly.type
_entity_poly.pdbx_seq_one_letter_code
_entity_poly.pdbx_strand_id
1 'polypeptide(L)'
;MFDTLVEYLASHAPPQFPIPDAKKFFSSVSTTESSRIFEFLISRMLPDFKVTKLEKDVPEALALLEYPYIRSVTKSALVSVTTRQAAVNLLVLFNWLVTRLTTMERSPLEESEDDEAVDVNLEILKNILKDLDNCGQLNHKLFQRLHPREDIEEKERELYETQAELNKLVIDIEAVEEKQSEAKILEENITKINEYNQQMDKYIETKLEEECKAKQDLDALEIELDGARKKNDQLRDQIETKMMISPELGVKFEPENPSACLIKLQNDTIPNLKKAIAKHEREMAERRIRYDEKVALLRANIEEEQRKRTAFRIRHQDFVAVMTNQIDSAKSQVERANVENEAIMNKNLDHLELVLNKNVQRVETVVKDADREARLWEEAASISEHNNMVAQKAQEMFKHLFQ
;
A
#
# COMPACT_ATOMS: atom_id res chain seq x y z
N MET A 1 42.83 22.38 -8.08
CA MET A 1 42.89 22.48 -6.60
C MET A 1 44.22 23.05 -6.13
N PHE A 2 45.35 22.33 -6.26
CA PHE A 2 46.65 22.89 -5.83
C PHE A 2 47.05 24.13 -6.63
N ASP A 3 46.96 24.06 -7.96
CA ASP A 3 47.29 25.20 -8.82
C ASP A 3 46.38 26.40 -8.55
N THR A 4 45.10 26.16 -8.28
CA THR A 4 44.12 27.19 -7.89
C THR A 4 44.51 27.92 -6.60
N LEU A 5 44.98 27.17 -5.59
CA LEU A 5 45.49 27.76 -4.35
C LEU A 5 46.77 28.58 -4.61
N VAL A 6 47.70 28.05 -5.39
CA VAL A 6 48.97 28.72 -5.71
C VAL A 6 48.73 30.01 -6.50
N GLU A 7 47.87 29.95 -7.52
CA GLU A 7 47.51 31.09 -8.36
C GLU A 7 46.82 32.18 -7.55
N TYR A 8 45.89 31.81 -6.66
CA TYR A 8 45.24 32.76 -5.77
C TYR A 8 46.22 33.41 -4.79
N LEU A 9 47.08 32.62 -4.14
CA LEU A 9 48.10 33.16 -3.23
C LEU A 9 49.11 34.04 -3.96
N ALA A 10 49.54 33.68 -5.17
CA ALA A 10 50.48 34.46 -5.96
C ALA A 10 49.92 35.84 -6.37
N SER A 11 48.61 35.92 -6.57
CA SER A 11 47.93 37.16 -7.01
C SER A 11 47.49 38.05 -5.85
N HIS A 12 47.13 37.46 -4.70
CA HIS A 12 46.42 38.18 -3.62
C HIS A 12 47.20 38.27 -2.31
N ALA A 13 48.25 37.46 -2.11
CA ALA A 13 49.05 37.47 -0.89
C ALA A 13 50.18 38.52 -0.94
N PRO A 14 50.65 39.02 0.22
CA PRO A 14 51.78 39.94 0.27
C PRO A 14 53.04 39.34 -0.38
N PRO A 15 53.95 40.14 -0.98
CA PRO A 15 55.14 39.64 -1.68
C PRO A 15 56.07 38.76 -0.83
N GLN A 16 56.05 38.95 0.48
CA GLN A 16 56.82 38.14 1.45
C GLN A 16 56.14 36.83 1.87
N PHE A 17 54.94 36.55 1.37
CA PHE A 17 54.21 35.33 1.70
C PHE A 17 54.78 34.13 0.92
N PRO A 18 55.22 33.06 1.59
CA PRO A 18 55.82 31.91 0.91
C PRO A 18 54.75 31.17 0.10
N ILE A 19 54.93 31.10 -1.22
CA ILE A 19 54.09 30.29 -2.10
C ILE A 19 54.50 28.82 -1.93
N PRO A 20 53.56 27.91 -1.58
CA PRO A 20 53.90 26.51 -1.35
C PRO A 20 54.32 25.82 -2.66
N ASP A 21 55.42 25.06 -2.62
CA ASP A 21 55.83 24.18 -3.71
C ASP A 21 55.07 22.85 -3.65
N ALA A 22 54.58 22.36 -4.80
CA ALA A 22 53.77 21.14 -4.87
C ALA A 22 54.48 19.92 -4.27
N LYS A 23 55.76 19.72 -4.58
CA LYS A 23 56.51 18.56 -4.08
C LYS A 23 56.69 18.65 -2.56
N LYS A 24 56.97 19.85 -2.04
CA LYS A 24 57.12 20.10 -0.59
C LYS A 24 55.79 19.99 0.16
N PHE A 25 54.70 20.49 -0.41
CA PHE A 25 53.39 20.50 0.23
C PHE A 25 52.84 19.10 0.48
N PHE A 26 52.88 18.21 -0.53
CA PHE A 26 52.36 16.84 -0.39
C PHE A 26 53.31 15.86 0.31
N SER A 27 54.57 16.23 0.52
CA SER A 27 55.56 15.40 1.23
C SER A 27 55.73 15.80 2.68
N SER A 28 55.71 17.11 2.99
CA SER A 28 55.99 17.61 4.33
C SER A 28 55.53 19.06 4.50
N VAL A 29 54.23 19.35 4.30
CA VAL A 29 53.70 20.68 4.69
C VAL A 29 53.88 20.89 6.19
N SER A 30 54.46 22.03 6.55
CA SER A 30 54.68 22.36 7.97
C SER A 30 53.43 22.96 8.59
N THR A 31 53.20 22.72 9.88
CA THR A 31 52.10 23.32 10.64
C THR A 31 52.12 24.84 10.55
N THR A 32 53.32 25.45 10.57
CA THR A 32 53.49 26.90 10.42
C THR A 32 53.06 27.40 9.05
N GLU A 33 53.37 26.67 7.99
CA GLU A 33 52.99 27.02 6.61
C GLU A 33 51.48 26.88 6.40
N SER A 34 50.88 25.76 6.85
CA SER A 34 49.42 25.61 6.87
C SER A 34 48.76 26.71 7.70
N SER A 35 49.36 27.09 8.83
CA SER A 35 48.79 28.14 9.71
C SER A 35 48.72 29.49 9.01
N ARG A 36 49.80 29.88 8.34
CA ARG A 36 49.87 31.14 7.60
C ARG A 36 48.86 31.18 6.46
N ILE A 37 48.66 30.05 5.77
CA ILE A 37 47.68 29.96 4.67
C ILE A 37 46.26 30.11 5.24
N PHE A 38 45.92 29.43 6.34
CA PHE A 38 44.63 29.62 6.99
C PHE A 38 44.41 31.04 7.50
N GLU A 39 45.39 31.60 8.20
CA GLU A 39 45.32 32.96 8.73
C GLU A 39 45.07 33.98 7.60
N PHE A 40 45.83 33.86 6.50
CA PHE A 40 45.66 34.73 5.35
C PHE A 40 44.25 34.59 4.75
N LEU A 41 43.81 33.38 4.38
CA LEU A 41 42.52 33.16 3.73
C LEU A 41 41.33 33.54 4.64
N ILE A 42 41.38 33.16 5.92
CA ILE A 42 40.31 33.47 6.88
C ILE A 42 40.24 34.96 7.14
N SER A 43 41.37 35.66 7.31
CA SER A 43 41.39 37.11 7.54
C SER A 43 40.76 37.92 6.40
N ARG A 44 40.76 37.38 5.18
CA ARG A 44 40.10 38.01 4.02
C ARG A 44 38.58 37.90 4.08
N MET A 45 38.04 36.84 4.68
CA MET A 45 36.58 36.67 4.88
C MET A 45 36.10 37.24 6.21
N LEU A 46 36.92 37.17 7.25
CA LEU A 46 36.63 37.58 8.61
C LEU A 46 37.78 38.46 9.14
N PRO A 47 37.80 39.78 8.83
CA PRO A 47 38.92 40.67 9.13
C PRO A 47 39.30 40.74 10.62
N ASP A 48 38.33 40.56 11.51
CA ASP A 48 38.54 40.61 12.96
C ASP A 48 38.94 39.25 13.57
N PHE A 49 38.91 38.17 12.79
CA PHE A 49 39.18 36.82 13.28
C PHE A 49 40.69 36.52 13.25
N LYS A 50 41.28 36.25 14.41
CA LYS A 50 42.71 35.94 14.54
C LYS A 50 42.93 34.44 14.78
N VAL A 51 43.68 33.80 13.90
CA VAL A 51 44.06 32.39 14.03
C VAL A 51 45.30 32.28 14.92
N THR A 52 45.13 31.87 16.18
CA THR A 52 46.24 31.66 17.13
C THR A 52 46.61 30.19 17.29
N LYS A 53 45.62 29.30 17.27
CA LYS A 53 45.77 27.85 17.37
C LYS A 53 44.90 27.17 16.32
N LEU A 54 45.52 26.50 15.36
CA LEU A 54 44.79 25.91 14.24
C LEU A 54 43.69 24.95 14.68
N GLU A 55 44.02 24.10 15.64
CA GLU A 55 43.16 23.01 16.07
C GLU A 55 41.92 23.47 16.85
N LYS A 56 41.86 24.76 17.22
CA LYS A 56 40.72 25.39 17.89
C LYS A 56 40.05 26.42 16.99
N ASP A 57 40.83 27.33 16.42
CA ASP A 57 40.33 28.53 15.78
C ASP A 57 39.87 28.26 14.33
N VAL A 58 40.47 27.28 13.64
CA VAL A 58 40.03 26.94 12.27
C VAL A 58 38.64 26.29 12.27
N PRO A 59 38.31 25.29 13.12
CA PRO A 59 36.94 24.78 13.20
C PRO A 59 35.91 25.87 13.55
N GLU A 60 36.27 26.81 14.44
CA GLU A 60 35.40 27.93 14.81
C GLU A 60 35.14 28.87 13.63
N ALA A 61 36.19 29.26 12.90
CA ALA A 61 36.05 30.06 11.68
C ALA A 61 35.22 29.34 10.60
N LEU A 62 35.42 28.04 10.42
CA LEU A 62 34.66 27.25 9.45
C LEU A 62 33.20 27.09 9.83
N ALA A 63 32.86 27.10 11.13
CA ALA A 63 31.49 27.11 11.59
C ALA A 63 30.80 28.43 11.24
N LEU A 64 31.48 29.56 11.45
CA LEU A 64 30.99 30.88 11.07
C LEU A 64 30.81 31.05 9.57
N LEU A 65 31.66 30.39 8.77
CA LEU A 65 31.58 30.38 7.31
C LEU A 65 30.65 29.28 6.76
N GLU A 66 29.95 28.55 7.62
CA GLU A 66 29.02 27.46 7.27
C GLU A 66 29.64 26.38 6.37
N TYR A 67 30.87 25.96 6.67
CA TYR A 67 31.54 24.93 5.90
C TYR A 67 30.77 23.60 5.92
N PRO A 68 30.29 23.07 4.78
CA PRO A 68 29.37 21.92 4.75
C PRO A 68 29.99 20.62 5.28
N TYR A 69 31.31 20.52 5.27
CA TYR A 69 32.05 19.33 5.74
C TYR A 69 32.75 19.57 7.07
N ILE A 70 32.30 20.50 7.91
CA ILE A 70 32.96 20.81 9.19
C ILE A 70 33.21 19.59 10.09
N ARG A 71 32.30 18.60 10.06
CA ARG A 71 32.43 17.36 10.84
C ARG A 71 33.61 16.48 10.42
N SER A 72 34.13 16.64 9.20
CA SER A 72 35.32 15.90 8.72
C SER A 72 36.64 16.58 9.13
N VAL A 73 36.59 17.83 9.59
CA VAL A 73 37.74 18.59 10.07
C VAL A 73 38.00 18.24 11.54
N THR A 74 38.76 17.17 11.75
CA THR A 74 39.11 16.71 13.10
C THR A 74 40.28 17.51 13.67
N LYS A 75 40.30 17.70 14.99
CA LYS A 75 41.42 18.32 15.72
C LYS A 75 42.76 17.65 15.38
N SER A 76 42.78 16.32 15.29
CA SER A 76 43.97 15.55 14.92
C SER A 76 44.48 15.89 13.52
N ALA A 77 43.58 16.08 12.53
CA ALA A 77 43.98 16.42 11.17
C ALA A 77 44.68 17.79 11.08
N LEU A 78 44.31 18.74 11.95
CA LEU A 78 44.90 20.08 12.03
C LEU A 78 46.21 20.13 12.84
N VAL A 79 46.41 19.18 13.77
CA VAL A 79 47.67 19.06 14.52
C VAL A 79 48.73 18.29 13.73
N SER A 80 48.35 17.21 13.02
CA SER A 80 49.26 16.34 12.27
C SER A 80 49.22 16.60 10.76
N VAL A 81 49.40 17.86 10.36
CA VAL A 81 49.36 18.27 8.94
C VAL A 81 50.46 17.67 8.07
N THR A 82 51.52 17.12 8.70
CA THR A 82 52.70 16.58 8.04
C THR A 82 52.47 15.25 7.31
N THR A 83 51.31 14.62 7.51
CA THR A 83 50.98 13.36 6.82
C THR A 83 50.43 13.65 5.42
N ARG A 84 50.76 12.80 4.44
CA ARG A 84 50.25 12.94 3.06
C ARG A 84 48.72 13.01 3.01
N GLN A 85 48.03 12.21 3.83
CA GLN A 85 46.56 12.21 3.90
C GLN A 85 46.02 13.52 4.47
N ALA A 86 46.65 14.07 5.51
CA ALA A 86 46.24 15.36 6.06
C ALA A 86 46.47 16.49 5.05
N ALA A 87 47.58 16.48 4.30
CA ALA A 87 47.86 17.47 3.26
C ALA A 87 46.77 17.49 2.16
N VAL A 88 46.24 16.32 1.77
CA VAL A 88 45.12 16.23 0.82
C VAL A 88 43.85 16.85 1.40
N ASN A 89 43.51 16.53 2.65
CA ASN A 89 42.33 17.09 3.31
C ASN A 89 42.43 18.62 3.48
N LEU A 90 43.62 19.12 3.83
CA LEU A 90 43.89 20.55 3.91
C LEU A 90 43.76 21.23 2.56
N LEU A 91 44.22 20.59 1.48
CA LEU A 91 44.09 21.15 0.14
C LEU A 91 42.63 21.29 -0.28
N VAL A 92 41.78 20.32 0.03
CA VAL A 92 40.33 20.42 -0.23
C VAL A 92 39.73 21.59 0.53
N LEU A 93 40.12 21.76 1.80
CA LEU A 93 39.66 22.86 2.64
C LEU A 93 40.13 24.22 2.11
N PHE A 94 41.41 24.35 1.75
CA PHE A 94 41.96 25.56 1.13
C PHE A 94 41.28 25.88 -0.19
N ASN A 95 41.04 24.88 -1.03
CA ASN A 95 40.36 25.07 -2.30
C ASN A 95 38.93 25.61 -2.08
N TRP A 96 38.20 25.09 -1.09
CA TRP A 96 36.88 25.61 -0.75
C TRP A 96 36.93 27.07 -0.27
N LEU A 97 37.88 27.41 0.62
CA LEU A 97 38.06 28.79 1.10
C LEU A 97 38.40 29.75 -0.05
N VAL A 98 39.29 29.34 -0.96
CA VAL A 98 39.65 30.12 -2.15
C VAL A 98 38.44 30.30 -3.07
N THR A 99 37.68 29.24 -3.35
CA THR A 99 36.47 29.35 -4.16
C THR A 99 35.49 30.35 -3.54
N ARG A 100 35.23 30.24 -2.23
CA ARG A 100 34.33 31.15 -1.52
C ARG A 100 34.81 32.60 -1.60
N LEU A 101 36.10 32.84 -1.37
CA LEU A 101 36.72 34.16 -1.52
C LEU A 101 36.57 34.70 -2.93
N THR A 102 36.88 33.90 -3.96
CA THR A 102 36.73 34.34 -5.35
C THR A 102 35.27 34.67 -5.69
N THR A 103 34.30 33.97 -5.11
CA THR A 103 32.88 34.31 -5.28
C THR A 103 32.53 35.64 -4.59
N MET A 104 33.04 35.86 -3.37
CA MET A 104 32.83 37.12 -2.64
C MET A 104 33.50 38.31 -3.33
N GLU A 105 34.71 38.12 -3.87
CA GLU A 105 35.48 39.15 -4.57
C GLU A 105 34.95 39.43 -5.98
N ARG A 106 34.32 38.43 -6.62
CA ARG A 106 33.72 38.57 -7.96
C ARG A 106 32.28 39.04 -7.95
N SER A 107 31.58 39.00 -6.82
CA SER A 107 30.27 39.63 -6.70
C SER A 107 30.50 41.15 -6.66
N PRO A 108 30.20 41.91 -7.73
CA PRO A 108 29.95 43.32 -7.51
C PRO A 108 28.77 43.39 -6.53
N LEU A 109 28.76 44.37 -5.65
CA LEU A 109 27.50 44.83 -5.08
C LEU A 109 26.68 45.32 -6.28
N GLU A 110 25.90 44.42 -6.87
CA GLU A 110 24.90 44.78 -7.88
C GLU A 110 23.88 45.66 -7.15
N GLU A 111 23.92 46.96 -7.45
CA GLU A 111 22.81 47.87 -7.22
C GLU A 111 21.64 47.35 -8.06
N SER A 112 20.87 46.43 -7.48
CA SER A 112 19.70 45.84 -8.13
C SER A 112 18.67 46.93 -8.44
N GLU A 113 18.15 46.95 -9.67
CA GLU A 113 17.18 47.92 -10.23
C GLU A 113 15.80 47.99 -9.53
N ASP A 114 15.67 47.50 -8.30
CA ASP A 114 14.48 47.62 -7.43
C ASP A 114 14.60 48.86 -6.49
N ASP A 115 15.16 49.94 -7.03
CA ASP A 115 15.61 51.12 -6.28
C ASP A 115 14.48 51.79 -5.48
N GLU A 116 13.21 51.74 -5.88
CA GLU A 116 12.14 52.34 -5.08
C GLU A 116 11.77 51.55 -3.81
N ALA A 117 11.93 50.21 -3.80
CA ALA A 117 11.62 49.39 -2.64
C ALA A 117 12.82 49.25 -1.69
N VAL A 118 14.02 49.15 -2.26
CA VAL A 118 15.28 49.05 -1.52
C VAL A 118 15.66 50.40 -0.89
N ASP A 119 15.46 51.53 -1.58
CA ASP A 119 15.78 52.85 -1.05
C ASP A 119 14.84 53.24 0.11
N VAL A 120 13.56 52.83 0.08
CA VAL A 120 12.64 53.05 1.20
C VAL A 120 12.98 52.16 2.41
N ASN A 121 13.40 50.90 2.19
CA ASN A 121 13.82 50.02 3.28
C ASN A 121 15.15 50.47 3.89
N LEU A 122 16.10 50.93 3.06
CA LEU A 122 17.35 51.56 3.50
C LEU A 122 17.09 52.87 4.24
N GLU A 123 16.12 53.68 3.82
CA GLU A 123 15.74 54.92 4.49
C GLU A 123 15.09 54.64 5.85
N ILE A 124 14.27 53.59 5.97
CA ILE A 124 13.74 53.13 7.26
C ILE A 124 14.88 52.67 8.18
N LEU A 125 15.84 51.88 7.68
CA LEU A 125 17.03 51.43 8.42
C LEU A 125 17.94 52.60 8.85
N LYS A 126 18.19 53.57 7.96
CA LYS A 126 18.94 54.80 8.26
C LYS A 126 18.24 55.61 9.35
N ASN A 127 16.91 55.67 9.33
CA ASN A 127 16.13 56.39 10.34
C ASN A 127 16.09 55.67 11.69
N ILE A 128 16.07 54.32 11.70
CA ILE A 128 16.25 53.52 12.93
C ILE A 128 17.59 53.81 13.59
N LEU A 129 18.65 53.92 12.79
CA LEU A 129 20.01 54.19 13.29
C LEU A 129 20.20 55.64 13.78
N LYS A 130 19.41 56.59 13.27
CA LYS A 130 19.47 58.01 13.67
C LYS A 130 18.57 58.35 14.85
N ASP A 131 17.45 57.64 15.01
CA ASP A 131 16.44 57.88 16.06
C ASP A 131 16.09 56.57 16.76
N LEU A 132 16.95 56.16 17.69
CA LEU A 132 16.82 54.92 18.46
C LEU A 132 15.53 54.88 19.30
N ASP A 133 15.02 56.03 19.73
CA ASP A 133 13.81 56.13 20.54
C ASP A 133 12.55 55.74 19.74
N ASN A 134 12.63 55.80 18.41
CA ASN A 134 11.55 55.44 17.48
C ASN A 134 11.81 54.13 16.71
N CYS A 135 12.88 53.40 17.06
CA CYS A 135 13.30 52.16 16.42
C CYS A 135 12.18 51.11 16.36
N GLY A 136 11.38 50.97 17.42
CA GLY A 136 10.29 49.98 17.47
C GLY A 136 9.22 50.19 16.40
N GLN A 137 8.82 51.43 16.14
CA GLN A 137 7.78 51.73 15.13
C GLN A 137 8.31 51.59 13.71
N LEU A 138 9.55 52.02 13.47
CA LEU A 138 10.20 51.91 12.17
C LEU A 138 10.53 50.46 11.81
N ASN A 139 10.99 49.67 12.78
CA ASN A 139 11.23 48.23 12.58
C ASN A 139 9.93 47.48 12.29
N HIS A 140 8.81 47.87 12.92
CA HIS A 140 7.50 47.29 12.61
C HIS A 140 7.05 47.60 11.17
N LYS A 141 7.29 48.82 10.67
CA LYS A 141 7.00 49.20 9.27
C LYS A 141 7.87 48.43 8.27
N LEU A 142 9.16 48.25 8.58
CA LEU A 142 10.06 47.43 7.78
C LEU A 142 9.57 45.97 7.70
N PHE A 143 9.17 45.41 8.84
CA PHE A 143 8.69 44.03 8.94
C PHE A 143 7.38 43.80 8.15
N GLN A 144 6.42 44.72 8.25
CA GLN A 144 5.16 44.65 7.47
C GLN A 144 5.38 44.70 5.96
N ARG A 145 6.46 45.35 5.51
CA ARG A 145 6.79 45.49 4.09
C ARG A 145 7.59 44.32 3.53
N LEU A 146 8.50 43.76 4.33
CA LEU A 146 9.26 42.55 3.97
C LEU A 146 8.43 41.28 4.06
N HIS A 147 7.40 41.29 4.91
CA HIS A 147 6.48 40.17 5.12
C HIS A 147 5.04 40.68 5.08
N PRO A 148 4.48 40.94 3.88
CA PRO A 148 3.10 41.34 3.76
C PRO A 148 2.19 40.27 4.38
N ARG A 149 1.39 40.67 5.37
CA ARG A 149 0.51 39.76 6.13
C ARG A 149 -0.47 39.00 5.24
N GLU A 150 -0.86 39.58 4.11
CA GLU A 150 -1.82 39.00 3.17
C GLU A 150 -1.33 37.66 2.60
N ASP A 151 -0.02 37.53 2.30
CA ASP A 151 0.57 36.28 1.81
C ASP A 151 0.58 35.19 2.90
N ILE A 152 0.73 35.56 4.17
CA ILE A 152 0.73 34.62 5.30
C ILE A 152 -0.70 34.16 5.61
N GLU A 153 -1.66 35.08 5.66
CA GLU A 153 -3.06 34.75 5.95
C GLU A 153 -3.70 33.91 4.82
N GLU A 154 -3.32 34.15 3.55
CA GLU A 154 -3.74 33.31 2.43
C GLU A 154 -3.13 31.91 2.54
N LYS A 155 -1.83 31.80 2.87
CA LYS A 155 -1.17 30.50 3.06
C LYS A 155 -1.68 29.73 4.28
N GLU A 156 -1.99 30.42 5.37
CA GLU A 156 -2.64 29.81 6.54
C GLU A 156 -4.02 29.27 6.17
N ARG A 157 -4.80 30.01 5.36
CA ARG A 157 -6.10 29.56 4.87
C ARG A 157 -6.00 28.34 3.98
N GLU A 158 -5.09 28.34 3.00
CA GLU A 158 -4.80 27.18 2.15
C GLU A 158 -4.39 25.96 3.00
N LEU A 159 -3.59 26.17 4.05
CA LEU A 159 -3.17 25.12 4.97
C LEU A 159 -4.35 24.56 5.77
N TYR A 160 -5.27 25.41 6.25
CA TYR A 160 -6.49 24.96 6.92
C TYR A 160 -7.43 24.19 5.98
N GLU A 161 -7.59 24.64 4.73
CA GLU A 161 -8.42 23.97 3.72
C GLU A 161 -7.86 22.59 3.36
N THR A 162 -6.56 22.51 3.06
CA THR A 162 -5.88 21.24 2.77
C THR A 162 -5.91 20.29 3.97
N GLN A 163 -5.79 20.80 5.19
CA GLN A 163 -5.92 19.97 6.40
C GLN A 163 -7.35 19.46 6.60
N ALA A 164 -8.38 20.25 6.27
CA ALA A 164 -9.77 19.81 6.31
C ALA A 164 -10.05 18.72 5.27
N GLU A 165 -9.51 18.86 4.05
CA GLU A 165 -9.60 17.84 3.01
C GLU A 165 -8.90 16.54 3.42
N LEU A 166 -7.71 16.64 4.02
CA LEU A 166 -6.98 15.48 4.55
C LEU A 166 -7.79 14.74 5.61
N ASN A 167 -8.41 15.47 6.55
CA ASN A 167 -9.25 14.87 7.58
C ASN A 167 -10.49 14.18 6.99
N LYS A 168 -11.08 14.74 5.93
CA LYS A 168 -12.19 14.11 5.22
C LYS A 168 -11.77 12.80 4.57
N LEU A 169 -10.62 12.77 3.90
CA LEU A 169 -10.08 11.54 3.29
C LEU A 169 -9.77 10.46 4.33
N VAL A 170 -9.31 10.83 5.53
CA VAL A 170 -9.10 9.88 6.64
C VAL A 170 -10.42 9.21 7.04
N ILE A 171 -11.51 9.98 7.16
CA ILE A 171 -12.84 9.44 7.48
C ILE A 171 -13.32 8.48 6.37
N ASP A 172 -13.11 8.85 5.11
CA ASP A 172 -13.50 8.00 3.96
C ASP A 172 -12.69 6.68 3.94
N ILE A 173 -11.40 6.70 4.31
CA ILE A 173 -10.57 5.49 4.45
C ILE A 173 -11.12 4.57 5.55
N GLU A 174 -11.44 5.12 6.72
CA GLU A 174 -12.02 4.34 7.83
C GLU A 174 -13.34 3.65 7.41
N ALA A 175 -14.20 4.34 6.65
CA ALA A 175 -15.44 3.77 6.12
C ALA A 175 -15.19 2.61 5.13
N VAL A 176 -14.14 2.69 4.31
CA VAL A 176 -13.76 1.61 3.39
C VAL A 176 -13.23 0.40 4.16
N GLU A 177 -12.43 0.60 5.20
CA GLU A 177 -11.93 -0.49 6.06
C GLU A 177 -13.07 -1.23 6.77
N GLU A 178 -14.08 -0.50 7.26
CA GLU A 178 -15.28 -1.10 7.85
C GLU A 178 -16.00 -2.01 6.83
N LYS A 179 -16.21 -1.52 5.60
CA LYS A 179 -16.84 -2.30 4.53
C LYS A 179 -16.04 -3.53 4.11
N GLN A 180 -14.70 -3.45 4.11
CA GLN A 180 -13.85 -4.61 3.87
C GLN A 180 -13.97 -5.67 4.98
N SER A 181 -14.14 -5.24 6.23
CA SER A 181 -14.36 -6.16 7.35
C SER A 181 -15.70 -6.89 7.24
N GLU A 182 -16.77 -6.19 6.84
CA GLU A 182 -18.08 -6.78 6.58
C GLU A 182 -18.01 -7.81 5.44
N ALA A 183 -17.30 -7.51 4.36
CA ALA A 183 -17.13 -8.42 3.23
C ALA A 183 -16.46 -9.74 3.64
N LYS A 184 -15.42 -9.70 4.49
CA LYS A 184 -14.75 -10.91 5.01
C LYS A 184 -15.70 -11.79 5.82
N ILE A 185 -16.53 -11.18 6.68
CA ILE A 185 -17.52 -11.92 7.48
C ILE A 185 -18.54 -12.62 6.56
N LEU A 186 -18.96 -11.96 5.48
CA LEU A 186 -19.87 -12.55 4.50
C LEU A 186 -19.23 -13.73 3.75
N GLU A 187 -17.96 -13.63 3.36
CA GLU A 187 -17.22 -14.74 2.73
C GLU A 187 -17.10 -15.98 3.64
N GLU A 188 -16.83 -15.78 4.93
CA GLU A 188 -16.83 -16.86 5.92
C GLU A 188 -18.21 -17.51 6.06
N ASN A 189 -19.27 -16.72 6.07
CA ASN A 189 -20.65 -17.23 6.16
C ASN A 189 -21.04 -18.04 4.91
N ILE A 190 -20.66 -17.58 3.70
CA ILE A 190 -20.85 -18.34 2.46
C ILE A 190 -20.14 -19.70 2.54
N THR A 191 -18.91 -19.73 3.07
CA THR A 191 -18.15 -20.96 3.23
C THR A 191 -18.87 -21.95 4.17
N LYS A 192 -19.36 -21.47 5.33
CA LYS A 192 -20.12 -22.30 6.28
C LYS A 192 -21.42 -22.86 5.68
N ILE A 193 -22.14 -22.06 4.89
CA ILE A 193 -23.35 -22.49 4.19
C ILE A 193 -23.01 -23.60 3.17
N ASN A 194 -21.92 -23.46 2.44
CA ASN A 194 -21.48 -24.47 1.48
C ASN A 194 -21.10 -25.79 2.16
N GLU A 195 -20.41 -25.74 3.31
CA GLU A 195 -20.10 -26.93 4.11
C GLU A 195 -21.38 -27.62 4.60
N TYR A 196 -22.36 -26.86 5.09
CA TYR A 196 -23.64 -27.41 5.51
C TYR A 196 -24.40 -28.08 4.35
N ASN A 197 -24.42 -27.44 3.17
CA ASN A 197 -25.04 -28.01 1.97
C ASN A 197 -24.39 -29.35 1.59
N GLN A 198 -23.05 -29.45 1.64
CA GLN A 198 -22.34 -30.70 1.39
C GLN A 198 -22.70 -31.81 2.39
N GLN A 199 -22.84 -31.46 3.68
CA GLN A 199 -23.27 -32.43 4.69
C GLN A 199 -24.69 -32.93 4.44
N MET A 200 -25.60 -32.05 4.03
CA MET A 200 -26.97 -32.43 3.69
C MET A 200 -27.06 -33.30 2.44
N ASP A 201 -26.26 -33.02 1.42
CA ASP A 201 -26.23 -33.86 0.22
C ASP A 201 -25.77 -35.30 0.55
N LYS A 202 -24.75 -35.46 1.41
CA LYS A 202 -24.31 -36.78 1.91
C LYS A 202 -25.39 -37.50 2.72
N TYR A 203 -26.11 -36.76 3.57
CA TYR A 203 -27.21 -37.33 4.35
C TYR A 203 -28.31 -37.87 3.45
N ILE A 204 -28.67 -37.12 2.40
CA ILE A 204 -29.69 -37.52 1.44
C ILE A 204 -29.24 -38.73 0.62
N GLU A 205 -28.00 -38.74 0.16
CA GLU A 205 -27.42 -39.88 -0.55
C GLU A 205 -27.52 -41.16 0.30
N THR A 206 -27.15 -41.07 1.58
CA THR A 206 -27.29 -42.18 2.54
C THR A 206 -28.74 -42.66 2.67
N LYS A 207 -29.71 -41.74 2.73
CA LYS A 207 -31.14 -42.10 2.84
C LYS A 207 -31.70 -42.71 1.56
N LEU A 208 -31.24 -42.27 0.38
CA LEU A 208 -31.60 -42.90 -0.88
C LEU A 208 -31.03 -44.32 -0.99
N GLU A 209 -29.83 -44.57 -0.49
CA GLU A 209 -29.26 -45.92 -0.40
C GLU A 209 -30.06 -46.83 0.54
N GLU A 210 -30.46 -46.33 1.71
CA GLU A 210 -31.33 -47.06 2.65
C GLU A 210 -32.67 -47.42 2.00
N GLU A 211 -33.30 -46.49 1.27
CA GLU A 211 -34.55 -46.75 0.54
C GLU A 211 -34.36 -47.81 -0.56
N CYS A 212 -33.26 -47.75 -1.30
CA CYS A 212 -32.94 -48.71 -2.34
C CYS A 212 -32.79 -50.14 -1.78
N LYS A 213 -32.07 -50.29 -0.66
CA LYS A 213 -31.95 -51.58 0.05
C LYS A 213 -33.30 -52.08 0.53
N ALA A 214 -34.12 -51.21 1.13
CA ALA A 214 -35.45 -51.59 1.61
C ALA A 214 -36.37 -52.06 0.47
N LYS A 215 -36.28 -51.47 -0.74
CA LYS A 215 -37.00 -51.95 -1.92
C LYS A 215 -36.53 -53.33 -2.37
N GLN A 216 -35.22 -53.55 -2.42
CA GLN A 216 -34.65 -54.86 -2.77
C GLN A 216 -35.09 -55.97 -1.80
N ASP A 217 -35.10 -55.67 -0.49
CA ASP A 217 -35.59 -56.60 0.52
C ASP A 217 -37.08 -56.93 0.33
N LEU A 218 -37.87 -55.95 -0.11
CA LEU A 218 -39.30 -56.11 -0.36
C LEU A 218 -39.56 -56.97 -1.60
N ASP A 219 -38.84 -56.72 -2.69
CA ASP A 219 -38.90 -57.54 -3.91
C ASP A 219 -38.50 -59.00 -3.61
N ALA A 220 -37.47 -59.21 -2.77
CA ALA A 220 -37.06 -60.54 -2.33
C ALA A 220 -38.16 -61.27 -1.54
N LEU A 221 -38.84 -60.55 -0.63
CA LEU A 221 -39.98 -61.08 0.13
C LEU A 221 -41.18 -61.41 -0.77
N GLU A 222 -41.45 -60.60 -1.79
CA GLU A 222 -42.51 -60.90 -2.76
C GLU A 222 -42.22 -62.17 -3.55
N ILE A 223 -40.97 -62.37 -4.00
CA ILE A 223 -40.54 -63.59 -4.67
C ILE A 223 -40.71 -64.82 -3.76
N GLU A 224 -40.32 -64.71 -2.49
CA GLU A 224 -40.46 -65.80 -1.52
C GLU A 224 -41.93 -66.14 -1.27
N LEU A 225 -42.79 -65.12 -1.15
CA LEU A 225 -44.23 -65.27 -0.95
C LEU A 225 -44.92 -65.92 -2.15
N ASP A 226 -44.53 -65.55 -3.37
CA ASP A 226 -45.03 -66.20 -4.60
C ASP A 226 -44.55 -67.65 -4.72
N GLY A 227 -43.32 -67.94 -4.29
CA GLY A 227 -42.81 -69.31 -4.18
C GLY A 227 -43.60 -70.16 -3.18
N ALA A 228 -43.96 -69.57 -2.04
CA ALA A 228 -44.80 -70.22 -1.03
C ALA A 228 -46.23 -70.48 -1.54
N ARG A 229 -46.83 -69.52 -2.28
CA ARG A 229 -48.15 -69.69 -2.93
C ARG A 229 -48.15 -70.86 -3.91
N LYS A 230 -47.16 -70.92 -4.81
CA LYS A 230 -47.02 -72.04 -5.77
C LYS A 230 -46.91 -73.39 -5.08
N LYS A 231 -46.13 -73.49 -3.98
CA LYS A 231 -46.06 -74.73 -3.18
C LYS A 231 -47.40 -75.07 -2.53
N ASN A 232 -48.13 -74.07 -2.04
CA ASN A 232 -49.45 -74.27 -1.43
C ASN A 232 -50.47 -74.77 -2.46
N ASP A 233 -50.46 -74.19 -3.67
CA ASP A 233 -51.30 -74.64 -4.79
C ASP A 233 -50.96 -76.10 -5.17
N GLN A 234 -49.68 -76.44 -5.31
CA GLN A 234 -49.25 -77.83 -5.56
C GLN A 234 -49.71 -78.80 -4.47
N LEU A 235 -49.66 -78.40 -3.20
CA LEU A 235 -50.14 -79.22 -2.09
C LEU A 235 -51.66 -79.39 -2.13
N ARG A 236 -52.41 -78.35 -2.48
CA ARG A 236 -53.86 -78.43 -2.69
C ARG A 236 -54.20 -79.39 -3.84
N ASP A 237 -53.53 -79.26 -4.98
CA ASP A 237 -53.71 -80.16 -6.14
C ASP A 237 -53.40 -81.62 -5.77
N GLN A 238 -52.33 -81.86 -5.01
CA GLN A 238 -51.99 -83.21 -4.53
C GLN A 238 -53.05 -83.78 -3.58
N ILE A 239 -53.60 -82.95 -2.70
CA ILE A 239 -54.69 -83.36 -1.80
C ILE A 239 -55.93 -83.68 -2.63
N GLU A 240 -56.31 -82.83 -3.58
CA GLU A 240 -57.50 -83.02 -4.43
C GLU A 240 -57.37 -84.26 -5.32
N THR A 241 -56.19 -84.47 -5.93
CA THR A 241 -55.86 -85.67 -6.71
C THR A 241 -55.93 -86.93 -5.86
N LYS A 242 -55.37 -86.91 -4.64
CA LYS A 242 -55.46 -88.04 -3.70
C LYS A 242 -56.90 -88.30 -3.23
N MET A 243 -57.72 -87.26 -3.10
CA MET A 243 -59.15 -87.41 -2.78
C MET A 243 -59.95 -87.98 -3.97
N MET A 244 -59.61 -87.63 -5.21
CA MET A 244 -60.25 -88.15 -6.44
C MET A 244 -59.82 -89.57 -6.82
N ILE A 245 -58.61 -90.00 -6.47
CA ILE A 245 -58.14 -91.39 -6.71
C ILE A 245 -58.71 -92.37 -5.65
N SER A 246 -59.26 -91.85 -4.55
CA SER A 246 -59.75 -92.67 -3.44
C SER A 246 -61.12 -93.37 -3.61
N PRO A 247 -61.92 -93.19 -4.69
CA PRO A 247 -63.07 -94.06 -4.93
C PRO A 247 -62.77 -95.33 -5.75
N GLU A 248 -61.66 -95.42 -6.49
CA GLU A 248 -61.50 -96.46 -7.54
C GLU A 248 -60.31 -97.44 -7.39
N LEU A 249 -59.36 -97.22 -6.49
CA LEU A 249 -58.30 -98.21 -6.26
C LEU A 249 -58.74 -99.32 -5.31
N GLY A 250 -59.44 -100.30 -5.86
CA GLY A 250 -59.57 -101.66 -5.32
C GLY A 250 -58.24 -102.41 -5.31
N VAL A 251 -57.26 -101.92 -4.55
CA VAL A 251 -56.00 -102.63 -4.30
C VAL A 251 -56.02 -103.19 -2.89
N LYS A 252 -55.99 -104.53 -2.82
CA LYS A 252 -55.84 -105.32 -1.61
C LYS A 252 -54.53 -104.97 -0.91
N PHE A 253 -54.59 -104.01 0.01
CA PHE A 253 -53.64 -103.86 1.10
C PHE A 253 -54.37 -104.28 2.38
N GLU A 254 -54.16 -105.53 2.79
CA GLU A 254 -54.30 -105.91 4.20
C GLU A 254 -52.95 -105.61 4.83
N PRO A 255 -52.85 -104.56 5.68
CA PRO A 255 -53.23 -104.73 7.07
C PRO A 255 -54.04 -103.56 7.70
N GLU A 256 -54.78 -103.97 8.74
CA GLU A 256 -55.29 -103.24 9.91
C GLU A 256 -56.13 -101.97 9.67
N ASN A 257 -57.40 -102.24 9.35
CA ASN A 257 -58.51 -101.30 9.40
C ASN A 257 -58.30 -100.04 8.54
N PRO A 258 -58.26 -100.17 7.20
CA PRO A 258 -58.19 -99.03 6.28
C PRO A 258 -59.28 -98.00 6.55
N SER A 259 -60.44 -98.42 7.09
CA SER A 259 -61.48 -97.51 7.56
C SER A 259 -61.02 -96.64 8.73
N ALA A 260 -60.35 -97.19 9.75
CA ALA A 260 -59.82 -96.40 10.87
C ALA A 260 -58.71 -95.43 10.43
N CYS A 261 -57.86 -95.84 9.49
CA CYS A 261 -56.79 -94.99 8.94
C CYS A 261 -57.37 -93.85 8.08
N LEU A 262 -58.36 -94.14 7.22
CA LEU A 262 -59.13 -93.13 6.47
C LEU A 262 -59.89 -92.18 7.39
N ILE A 263 -60.52 -92.69 8.45
CA ILE A 263 -61.24 -91.90 9.45
C ILE A 263 -60.27 -90.96 10.18
N LYS A 264 -59.09 -91.43 10.58
CA LYS A 264 -58.05 -90.59 11.21
C LYS A 264 -57.46 -89.56 10.25
N LEU A 265 -57.33 -89.91 8.97
CA LEU A 265 -56.88 -88.98 7.93
C LEU A 265 -57.94 -87.89 7.68
N GLN A 266 -59.21 -88.26 7.53
CA GLN A 266 -60.34 -87.36 7.25
C GLN A 266 -60.73 -86.49 8.45
N ASN A 267 -60.73 -87.04 9.65
CA ASN A 267 -61.28 -86.35 10.83
C ASN A 267 -60.22 -85.60 11.63
N ASP A 268 -58.97 -86.08 11.67
CA ASP A 268 -57.92 -85.44 12.46
C ASP A 268 -56.87 -84.77 11.57
N THR A 269 -56.33 -85.51 10.61
CA THR A 269 -55.13 -85.06 9.89
C THR A 269 -55.43 -83.95 8.88
N ILE A 270 -56.45 -84.11 8.04
CA ILE A 270 -56.89 -83.11 7.06
C ILE A 270 -57.40 -81.84 7.76
N PRO A 271 -58.24 -81.90 8.80
CA PRO A 271 -58.71 -80.69 9.49
C PRO A 271 -57.58 -79.95 10.21
N ASN A 272 -56.64 -80.67 10.83
CA ASN A 272 -55.47 -80.04 11.46
C ASN A 272 -54.54 -79.39 10.44
N LEU A 273 -54.31 -80.01 9.28
CA LEU A 273 -53.56 -79.39 8.18
C LEU A 273 -54.29 -78.17 7.62
N LYS A 274 -55.61 -78.23 7.40
CA LYS A 274 -56.41 -77.06 7.00
C LYS A 274 -56.32 -75.93 8.03
N LYS A 275 -56.35 -76.25 9.33
CA LYS A 275 -56.18 -75.27 10.41
C LYS A 275 -54.78 -74.65 10.43
N ALA A 276 -53.74 -75.46 10.22
CA ALA A 276 -52.36 -75.00 10.14
C ALA A 276 -52.13 -74.10 8.92
N ILE A 277 -52.67 -74.47 7.75
CA ILE A 277 -52.63 -73.66 6.52
C ILE A 277 -53.36 -72.33 6.75
N ALA A 278 -54.59 -72.35 7.27
CA ALA A 278 -55.34 -71.12 7.54
C ALA A 278 -54.65 -70.21 8.57
N LYS A 279 -53.98 -70.80 9.58
CA LYS A 279 -53.18 -70.04 10.54
C LYS A 279 -51.97 -69.39 9.86
N HIS A 280 -51.23 -70.13 9.04
CA HIS A 280 -50.07 -69.61 8.33
C HIS A 280 -50.46 -68.54 7.30
N GLU A 281 -51.57 -68.73 6.58
CA GLU A 281 -52.14 -67.74 5.65
C GLU A 281 -52.52 -66.44 6.38
N ARG A 282 -53.10 -66.52 7.59
CA ARG A 282 -53.35 -65.33 8.44
C ARG A 282 -52.06 -64.65 8.87
N GLU A 283 -51.07 -65.40 9.37
CA GLU A 283 -49.79 -64.82 9.82
C GLU A 283 -49.06 -64.13 8.67
N MET A 284 -49.10 -64.70 7.46
CA MET A 284 -48.54 -64.09 6.25
C MET A 284 -49.32 -62.84 5.82
N ALA A 285 -50.65 -62.86 5.90
CA ALA A 285 -51.48 -61.68 5.63
C ALA A 285 -51.20 -60.54 6.62
N GLU A 286 -51.08 -60.84 7.92
CA GLU A 286 -50.74 -59.85 8.94
C GLU A 286 -49.32 -59.28 8.77
N ARG A 287 -48.35 -60.10 8.39
CA ARG A 287 -47.00 -59.61 8.06
C ARG A 287 -47.04 -58.68 6.85
N ARG A 288 -47.79 -59.05 5.80
CA ARG A 288 -47.95 -58.23 4.60
C ARG A 288 -48.55 -56.87 4.92
N ILE A 289 -49.62 -56.83 5.70
CA ILE A 289 -50.23 -55.57 6.18
C ILE A 289 -49.20 -54.71 6.92
N ARG A 290 -48.44 -55.30 7.85
CA ARG A 290 -47.40 -54.56 8.59
C ARG A 290 -46.28 -54.01 7.70
N TYR A 291 -45.89 -54.75 6.66
CA TYR A 291 -44.90 -54.27 5.70
C TYR A 291 -45.47 -53.15 4.82
N ASP A 292 -46.70 -53.29 4.33
CA ASP A 292 -47.39 -52.26 3.53
C ASP A 292 -47.52 -50.96 4.34
N GLU A 293 -47.89 -51.04 5.63
CA GLU A 293 -47.93 -49.90 6.55
C GLU A 293 -46.55 -49.26 6.73
N LYS A 294 -45.49 -50.06 6.91
CA LYS A 294 -44.11 -49.56 7.05
C LYS A 294 -43.64 -48.86 5.78
N VAL A 295 -43.96 -49.39 4.61
CA VAL A 295 -43.65 -48.76 3.31
C VAL A 295 -44.40 -47.46 3.13
N ALA A 296 -45.69 -47.42 3.48
CA ALA A 296 -46.49 -46.21 3.41
C ALA A 296 -45.91 -45.11 4.31
N LEU A 297 -45.50 -45.46 5.54
CA LEU A 297 -44.84 -44.54 6.46
C LEU A 297 -43.50 -44.01 5.89
N LEU A 298 -42.67 -44.90 5.34
CA LEU A 298 -41.40 -44.50 4.72
C LEU A 298 -41.62 -43.57 3.53
N ARG A 299 -42.59 -43.87 2.65
CA ARG A 299 -42.94 -42.99 1.52
C ARG A 299 -43.40 -41.62 1.99
N ALA A 300 -44.25 -41.55 3.01
CA ALA A 300 -44.70 -40.29 3.59
C ALA A 300 -43.52 -39.46 4.15
N ASN A 301 -42.60 -40.09 4.88
CA ASN A 301 -41.41 -39.43 5.41
C ASN A 301 -40.48 -38.93 4.29
N ILE A 302 -40.29 -39.72 3.23
CA ILE A 302 -39.49 -39.33 2.05
C ILE A 302 -40.12 -38.12 1.36
N GLU A 303 -41.44 -38.14 1.14
CA GLU A 303 -42.16 -37.00 0.54
C GLU A 303 -42.06 -35.74 1.41
N GLU A 304 -42.16 -35.87 2.73
CA GLU A 304 -42.02 -34.73 3.65
C GLU A 304 -40.60 -34.14 3.60
N GLU A 305 -39.57 -34.98 3.62
CA GLU A 305 -38.18 -34.51 3.50
C GLU A 305 -37.88 -33.91 2.13
N GLN A 306 -38.43 -34.46 1.04
CA GLN A 306 -38.34 -33.85 -0.28
C GLN A 306 -39.01 -32.48 -0.33
N ARG A 307 -40.16 -32.30 0.34
CA ARG A 307 -40.81 -30.98 0.47
C ARG A 307 -39.94 -30.01 1.26
N LYS A 308 -39.37 -30.44 2.40
CA LYS A 308 -38.44 -29.62 3.20
C LYS A 308 -37.21 -29.21 2.40
N ARG A 309 -36.60 -30.14 1.66
CA ARG A 309 -35.45 -29.85 0.77
C ARG A 309 -35.81 -28.85 -0.31
N THR A 310 -36.97 -29.03 -0.95
CA THR A 310 -37.43 -28.11 -2.00
C THR A 310 -37.66 -26.71 -1.42
N ALA A 311 -38.32 -26.61 -0.27
CA ALA A 311 -38.53 -25.34 0.42
C ALA A 311 -37.22 -24.68 0.88
N PHE A 312 -36.25 -25.47 1.35
CA PHE A 312 -34.91 -24.98 1.70
C PHE A 312 -34.15 -24.50 0.47
N ARG A 313 -34.18 -25.25 -0.63
CA ARG A 313 -33.53 -24.90 -1.90
C ARG A 313 -34.09 -23.60 -2.47
N ILE A 314 -35.41 -23.41 -2.42
CA ILE A 314 -36.05 -22.15 -2.83
C ILE A 314 -35.54 -20.99 -1.96
N ARG A 315 -35.59 -21.14 -0.62
CA ARG A 315 -35.09 -20.10 0.30
C ARG A 315 -33.59 -19.79 0.10
N HIS A 316 -32.79 -20.81 -0.18
CA HIS A 316 -31.37 -20.64 -0.47
C HIS A 316 -31.16 -19.93 -1.81
N GLN A 317 -31.93 -20.27 -2.85
CA GLN A 317 -31.89 -19.55 -4.13
C GLN A 317 -32.29 -18.09 -3.98
N ASP A 318 -33.34 -17.81 -3.20
CA ASP A 318 -33.77 -16.44 -2.90
C ASP A 318 -32.67 -15.68 -2.14
N PHE A 319 -32.07 -16.31 -1.12
CA PHE A 319 -30.96 -15.74 -0.37
C PHE A 319 -29.75 -15.44 -1.27
N VAL A 320 -29.34 -16.39 -2.11
CA VAL A 320 -28.25 -16.20 -3.07
C VAL A 320 -28.58 -15.07 -4.04
N ALA A 321 -29.82 -14.99 -4.55
CA ALA A 321 -30.23 -13.90 -5.43
C ALA A 321 -30.14 -12.53 -4.74
N VAL A 322 -30.59 -12.43 -3.49
CA VAL A 322 -30.46 -11.19 -2.69
C VAL A 322 -28.99 -10.83 -2.47
N MET A 323 -28.15 -11.79 -2.08
CA MET A 323 -26.73 -11.56 -1.84
C MET A 323 -25.99 -11.16 -3.12
N THR A 324 -26.27 -11.82 -4.26
CA THR A 324 -25.70 -11.44 -5.56
C THR A 324 -26.09 -10.01 -5.93
N ASN A 325 -27.36 -9.63 -5.77
CA ASN A 325 -27.80 -8.25 -6.02
C ASN A 325 -27.10 -7.23 -5.10
N GLN A 326 -26.87 -7.58 -3.83
CA GLN A 326 -26.13 -6.71 -2.90
C GLN A 326 -24.65 -6.59 -3.29
N ILE A 327 -24.00 -7.70 -3.67
CA ILE A 327 -22.61 -7.71 -4.14
C ILE A 327 -22.48 -6.88 -5.42
N ASP A 328 -23.38 -7.05 -6.38
CA ASP A 328 -23.35 -6.29 -7.64
C ASP A 328 -23.61 -4.80 -7.39
N SER A 329 -24.54 -4.47 -6.48
CA SER A 329 -24.76 -3.08 -6.06
C SER A 329 -23.51 -2.47 -5.41
N ALA A 330 -22.83 -3.20 -4.53
CA ALA A 330 -21.59 -2.76 -3.89
C ALA A 330 -20.45 -2.59 -4.90
N LYS A 331 -20.29 -3.53 -5.85
CA LYS A 331 -19.31 -3.40 -6.95
C LYS A 331 -19.57 -2.16 -7.79
N SER A 332 -20.82 -1.90 -8.18
CA SER A 332 -21.18 -0.69 -8.92
C SER A 332 -21.00 0.61 -8.12
N GLN A 333 -21.03 0.56 -6.78
CA GLN A 333 -20.67 1.72 -5.94
C GLN A 333 -19.16 1.94 -5.93
N VAL A 334 -18.36 0.88 -5.78
CA VAL A 334 -16.89 0.96 -5.81
C VAL A 334 -16.39 1.42 -7.19
N GLU A 335 -16.95 0.92 -8.28
CA GLU A 335 -16.60 1.36 -9.64
C GLU A 335 -16.90 2.85 -9.84
N ARG A 336 -18.06 3.33 -9.35
CA ARG A 336 -18.39 4.77 -9.41
C ARG A 336 -17.42 5.62 -8.59
N ALA A 337 -17.07 5.19 -7.38
CA ALA A 337 -16.10 5.88 -6.53
C ALA A 337 -14.70 5.91 -7.17
N ASN A 338 -14.28 4.82 -7.83
CA ASN A 338 -13.00 4.77 -8.54
C ASN A 338 -12.96 5.75 -9.71
N VAL A 339 -14.04 5.82 -10.51
CA VAL A 339 -14.14 6.79 -11.62
C VAL A 339 -14.12 8.23 -11.10
N GLU A 340 -14.80 8.51 -9.99
CA GLU A 340 -14.77 9.83 -9.36
C GLU A 340 -13.38 10.20 -8.83
N ASN A 341 -12.71 9.26 -8.15
CA ASN A 341 -11.34 9.44 -7.66
C ASN A 341 -10.34 9.66 -8.79
N GLU A 342 -10.46 8.91 -9.90
CA GLU A 342 -9.63 9.11 -11.08
C GLU A 342 -9.86 10.50 -11.71
N ALA A 343 -11.10 10.96 -11.76
CA ALA A 343 -11.42 12.31 -12.23
C ALA A 343 -10.85 13.41 -11.32
N ILE A 344 -10.88 13.23 -10.00
CA ILE A 344 -10.27 14.15 -9.03
C ILE A 344 -8.75 14.16 -9.18
N MET A 345 -8.13 12.98 -9.28
CA MET A 345 -6.68 12.85 -9.47
C MET A 345 -6.22 13.56 -10.75
N ASN A 346 -6.93 13.38 -11.86
CA ASN A 346 -6.61 14.05 -13.13
C ASN A 346 -6.72 15.57 -13.01
N LYS A 347 -7.77 16.10 -12.35
CA LYS A 347 -7.87 17.55 -12.09
C LYS A 347 -6.72 18.09 -11.25
N ASN A 348 -6.26 17.33 -10.25
CA ASN A 348 -5.13 17.71 -9.41
C ASN A 348 -3.82 17.70 -10.21
N LEU A 349 -3.63 16.73 -11.10
CA LEU A 349 -2.49 16.69 -12.01
C LEU A 349 -2.49 17.89 -12.96
N ASP A 350 -3.64 18.21 -13.57
CA ASP A 350 -3.79 19.39 -14.44
C ASP A 350 -3.46 20.70 -13.69
N HIS A 351 -3.90 20.82 -12.42
CA HIS A 351 -3.60 21.97 -11.59
C HIS A 351 -2.10 22.08 -11.26
N LEU A 352 -1.46 20.96 -10.89
CA LEU A 352 -0.02 20.91 -10.62
C LEU A 352 0.80 21.27 -11.86
N GLU A 353 0.41 20.77 -13.04
CA GLU A 353 1.05 21.11 -14.30
C GLU A 353 0.92 22.62 -14.61
N LEU A 354 -0.27 23.20 -14.38
CA LEU A 354 -0.49 24.63 -14.52
C LEU A 354 0.41 25.46 -13.59
N VAL A 355 0.51 25.08 -12.32
CA VAL A 355 1.36 25.77 -11.33
C VAL A 355 2.83 25.64 -11.72
N LEU A 356 3.27 24.45 -12.14
CA LEU A 356 4.64 24.21 -12.57
C LEU A 356 4.99 25.07 -13.79
N ASN A 357 4.11 25.10 -14.81
CA ASN A 357 4.29 25.92 -16.00
C ASN A 357 4.36 27.42 -15.68
N LYS A 358 3.53 27.92 -14.76
CA LYS A 358 3.61 29.31 -14.29
C LYS A 358 4.96 29.60 -13.61
N ASN A 359 5.45 28.68 -12.79
CA ASN A 359 6.74 28.84 -12.12
C ASN A 359 7.91 28.78 -13.09
N VAL A 360 7.86 27.90 -14.10
CA VAL A 360 8.85 27.86 -15.19
C VAL A 360 8.88 29.20 -15.93
N GLN A 361 7.72 29.75 -16.31
CA GLN A 361 7.65 31.07 -16.96
C GLN A 361 8.24 32.18 -16.10
N ARG A 362 7.96 32.19 -14.78
CA ARG A 362 8.56 33.15 -13.84
C ARG A 362 10.08 33.03 -13.81
N VAL A 363 10.61 31.81 -13.74
CA VAL A 363 12.06 31.56 -13.76
C VAL A 363 12.67 32.00 -15.09
N GLU A 364 12.03 31.72 -16.23
CA GLU A 364 12.50 32.19 -17.54
C GLU A 364 12.54 33.72 -17.64
N THR A 365 11.57 34.42 -17.06
CA THR A 365 11.59 35.89 -16.98
C THR A 365 12.76 36.37 -16.14
N VAL A 366 12.95 35.81 -14.94
CA VAL A 366 14.08 36.16 -14.06
C VAL A 366 15.43 35.89 -14.75
N VAL A 367 15.56 34.79 -15.48
CA VAL A 367 16.80 34.47 -16.24
C VAL A 367 17.03 35.48 -17.36
N LYS A 368 15.98 35.88 -18.10
CA LYS A 368 16.11 36.91 -19.15
C LYS A 368 16.49 38.27 -18.58
N ASP A 369 15.94 38.62 -17.44
CA ASP A 369 16.25 39.88 -16.75
C ASP A 369 17.70 39.87 -16.27
N ALA A 370 18.15 38.77 -15.65
CA ALA A 370 19.56 38.58 -15.27
C ALA A 370 20.51 38.61 -16.48
N ASP A 371 20.15 37.98 -17.61
CA ASP A 371 20.95 38.03 -18.85
C ASP A 371 21.03 39.46 -19.41
N ARG A 372 19.96 40.24 -19.29
CA ARG A 372 19.93 41.64 -19.71
C ARG A 372 20.83 42.49 -18.82
N GLU A 373 20.72 42.32 -17.51
CA GLU A 373 21.53 43.00 -16.52
C GLU A 373 23.03 42.69 -16.72
N ALA A 374 23.38 41.41 -16.93
CA ALA A 374 24.75 41.00 -17.23
C ALA A 374 25.34 41.74 -18.45
N ARG A 375 24.56 41.96 -19.51
CA ARG A 375 25.01 42.74 -20.69
C ARG A 375 25.23 44.21 -20.37
N LEU A 376 24.40 44.81 -19.52
CA LEU A 376 24.59 46.19 -19.08
C LEU A 376 25.88 46.33 -18.25
N TRP A 377 26.18 45.35 -17.41
CA TRP A 377 27.45 45.28 -16.67
C TRP A 377 28.66 45.14 -17.59
N GLU A 378 28.57 44.31 -18.63
CA GLU A 378 29.63 44.20 -19.65
C GLU A 378 29.86 45.53 -20.38
N GLU A 379 28.79 46.26 -20.74
CA GLU A 379 28.89 47.57 -21.36
C GLU A 379 29.52 48.62 -20.41
N ALA A 380 29.08 48.64 -19.15
CA ALA A 380 29.63 49.53 -18.12
C ALA A 380 31.12 49.27 -17.86
N ALA A 381 31.53 47.99 -17.82
CA ALA A 381 32.93 47.60 -17.69
C ALA A 381 33.77 48.10 -18.88
N SER A 382 33.26 47.95 -20.10
CA SER A 382 33.89 48.46 -21.33
C SER A 382 34.07 49.99 -21.32
N ILE A 383 33.03 50.73 -20.88
CA ILE A 383 33.11 52.19 -20.71
C ILE A 383 34.15 52.57 -19.66
N SER A 384 34.18 51.87 -18.53
CA SER A 384 35.17 52.10 -17.47
C SER A 384 36.60 51.85 -17.94
N GLU A 385 36.84 50.77 -18.70
CA GLU A 385 38.15 50.47 -19.29
C GLU A 385 38.59 51.57 -20.27
N HIS A 386 37.68 52.04 -21.12
CA HIS A 386 37.94 53.15 -22.03
C HIS A 386 38.29 54.45 -21.28
N ASN A 387 37.52 54.79 -20.24
CA ASN A 387 37.77 55.97 -19.42
C ASN A 387 39.14 55.91 -18.71
N ASN A 388 39.52 54.73 -18.20
CA ASN A 388 40.84 54.51 -17.61
C ASN A 388 41.97 54.71 -18.64
N MET A 389 41.81 54.21 -19.86
CA MET A 389 42.77 54.47 -20.95
C MET A 389 42.89 55.96 -21.29
N VAL A 390 41.77 56.68 -21.36
CA VAL A 390 41.76 58.12 -21.61
C VAL A 390 42.48 58.88 -20.49
N ALA A 391 42.21 58.52 -19.23
CA ALA A 391 42.87 59.10 -18.07
C ALA A 391 44.39 58.86 -18.08
N GLN A 392 44.83 57.64 -18.40
CA GLN A 392 46.26 57.31 -18.54
C GLN A 392 46.94 58.15 -19.62
N LYS A 393 46.34 58.24 -20.83
CA LYS A 393 46.87 59.09 -21.92
C LYS A 393 46.94 60.56 -21.52
N ALA A 394 45.92 61.08 -20.84
CA ALA A 394 45.92 62.46 -20.35
C ALA A 394 47.07 62.67 -19.35
N GLN A 395 47.30 61.75 -18.42
CA GLN A 395 48.43 61.81 -17.49
C GLN A 395 49.79 61.79 -18.20
N GLU A 396 49.96 60.97 -19.25
CA GLU A 396 51.16 60.95 -20.07
C GLU A 396 51.39 62.29 -20.79
N MET A 397 50.34 62.86 -21.39
CA MET A 397 50.42 64.19 -22.02
C MET A 397 50.79 65.27 -21.00
N PHE A 398 50.20 65.25 -19.81
CA PHE A 398 50.55 66.17 -18.72
C PHE A 398 52.02 66.02 -18.32
N LYS A 399 52.53 64.80 -18.20
CA LYS A 399 53.97 64.59 -17.92
C LYS A 399 54.86 65.20 -19.00
N HIS A 400 54.48 65.11 -20.28
CA HIS A 400 55.25 65.70 -21.37
C HIS A 400 55.18 67.23 -21.46
N LEU A 401 54.09 67.86 -21.01
CA LEU A 401 53.94 69.31 -21.03
C LEU A 401 54.66 70.03 -19.87
N PHE A 402 54.92 69.31 -18.77
CA PHE A 402 55.47 69.87 -17.54
C PHE A 402 56.86 69.32 -17.16
N GLN A 403 57.51 68.61 -18.07
CA GLN A 403 58.93 68.26 -18.04
C GLN A 403 59.65 69.05 -19.12
#